data_AF-A0A929GZW4-F1
#
_entry.id   AF-A0A929GZW4-F1
#
_cell.length_a   1.000
_cell.length_b   1.000
_cell.length_c   1.000
_cell.angle_alpha   90.00
_cell.angle_beta   90.00
_cell.angle_gamma   90.00
#
_symmetry.space_group_name_H-M   'P 1'
#
loop_
_entity.id
_entity.type
_entity.pdbx_description
1 polymer ?
#
loop_
_entity_poly.entity_id
_entity_poly.type
_entity_poly.pdbx_seq_one_letter_code
_entity_poly.pdbx_strand_id
1 'polypeptide(L)'
;MSAALDRIVDRYVSTLLADHPVFATFLGVHDHDGELGEFSPAAQVEKNDHLKELLSELEALSLDGEPVEARIDAAALRASLRHSVFQHEVLRTHE
;
A
#
# COMPACT_ATOMS: atom_id res chain seq x y z
N MET A 1 17.11 -2.26 -7.89
CA MET A 1 16.11 -2.95 -7.07
C MET A 1 15.61 -4.14 -7.89
N SER A 2 15.30 -5.29 -7.28
CA SER A 2 14.76 -6.44 -8.03
C SER A 2 13.46 -6.05 -8.73
N ALA A 3 13.31 -6.50 -9.99
CA ALA A 3 12.09 -6.30 -10.77
C ALA A 3 10.83 -6.85 -10.10
N ALA A 4 10.96 -7.76 -9.12
CA ALA A 4 9.83 -8.22 -8.33
C ALA A 4 9.43 -7.22 -7.23
N LEU A 5 10.40 -6.61 -6.54
CA LEU A 5 10.12 -5.57 -5.54
C LEU A 5 9.57 -4.31 -6.21
N ASP A 6 10.11 -3.91 -7.36
CA ASP A 6 9.61 -2.78 -8.15
C ASP A 6 8.11 -2.92 -8.45
N ARG A 7 7.68 -4.11 -8.90
CA ARG A 7 6.27 -4.37 -9.20
C ARG A 7 5.36 -4.28 -7.97
N ILE A 8 5.83 -4.73 -6.81
CA ILE A 8 5.06 -4.63 -5.56
C ILE A 8 4.93 -3.16 -5.15
N VAL A 9 6.02 -2.39 -5.27
CA VAL A 9 6.03 -0.95 -4.97
C VAL A 9 5.10 -0.20 -5.92
N ASP A 10 5.17 -0.47 -7.23
CA ASP A 10 4.31 0.16 -8.23
C ASP A 10 2.84 -0.15 -7.96
N ARG A 11 2.50 -1.40 -7.64
CA ARG A 11 1.13 -1.78 -7.28
C ARG A 11 0.69 -1.09 -6.00
N TYR A 12 1.53 -1.04 -4.97
CA TYR A 12 1.22 -0.34 -3.73
C TYR A 12 0.94 1.15 -3.97
N VAL A 13 1.79 1.84 -4.74
CA VAL A 13 1.60 3.26 -5.05
C VAL A 13 0.31 3.46 -5.85
N SER A 14 0.06 2.64 -6.88
CA SER A 14 -1.15 2.74 -7.68
C SER A 14 -2.42 2.51 -6.84
N THR A 15 -2.43 1.51 -5.97
CA THR A 15 -3.54 1.24 -5.05
C THR A 15 -3.74 2.39 -4.07
N LEU A 16 -2.66 2.91 -3.47
CA LEU A 16 -2.73 4.02 -2.53
C LEU A 16 -3.35 5.28 -3.16
N LEU A 17 -2.97 5.59 -4.39
CA LEU A 17 -3.49 6.77 -5.11
C LEU A 17 -4.97 6.60 -5.47
N ALA A 18 -5.38 5.40 -5.91
CA ALA A 18 -6.77 5.09 -6.20
C ALA A 18 -7.65 5.09 -4.92
N ASP A 19 -7.14 4.56 -3.81
CA ASP A 19 -7.89 4.49 -2.55
C ASP A 19 -8.01 5.86 -1.86
N HIS A 20 -7.09 6.78 -2.16
CA HIS A 20 -6.98 8.11 -1.56
C HIS A 20 -6.79 9.20 -2.63
N PRO A 21 -7.80 9.50 -3.47
CA PRO A 21 -7.68 10.41 -4.61
C PRO A 21 -7.28 11.84 -4.20
N VAL A 22 -7.75 12.32 -3.05
CA VAL A 22 -7.33 13.63 -2.49
C VAL A 22 -5.83 13.64 -2.14
N PHE A 23 -5.30 12.51 -1.67
CA PHE A 23 -3.87 12.37 -1.40
C PHE A 23 -3.07 12.32 -2.70
N ALA A 24 -3.61 11.69 -3.75
CA ALA A 24 -3.01 11.72 -5.09
C ALA A 24 -2.85 13.17 -5.60
N THR A 25 -3.91 13.98 -5.52
CA THR A 25 -3.85 15.42 -5.85
C THR A 25 -2.80 16.15 -5.01
N PHE A 26 -2.73 15.88 -3.70
CA PHE A 26 -1.73 16.48 -2.80
C PHE A 26 -0.29 16.14 -3.23
N LEU A 27 -0.06 14.93 -3.75
CA LEU A 27 1.23 14.49 -4.29
C LEU A 27 1.51 15.01 -5.72
N GLY A 28 0.59 15.75 -6.32
CA GLY A 28 0.70 16.25 -7.71
C GLY A 28 0.34 15.22 -8.77
N VAL A 29 -0.29 14.11 -8.40
CA VAL A 29 -0.85 13.13 -9.33
C VAL A 29 -2.31 13.49 -9.58
N HIS A 30 -2.58 14.06 -10.75
CA HIS A 30 -3.89 14.65 -11.08
C HIS A 30 -4.87 13.69 -11.77
N ASP A 31 -4.49 12.42 -11.95
CA ASP A 31 -5.32 11.41 -12.61
C ASP A 31 -6.67 11.17 -11.90
N HIS A 32 -6.77 11.54 -10.61
CA HIS A 32 -7.95 11.32 -9.75
C HIS A 32 -8.61 12.61 -9.22
N ASP A 33 -8.29 13.81 -9.74
CA ASP A 33 -8.76 15.09 -9.19
C ASP A 33 -10.29 15.26 -9.13
N GLY A 34 -11.03 14.49 -9.94
CA GLY A 34 -12.50 14.48 -9.96
C GLY A 34 -13.15 13.53 -8.95
N GLU A 35 -12.36 12.81 -8.16
CA GLU A 35 -12.80 11.71 -7.32
C GLU A 35 -12.66 12.07 -5.82
N LEU A 36 -13.53 11.50 -5.00
CA LEU A 36 -13.40 11.51 -3.55
C LEU A 36 -13.15 10.10 -3.06
N GLY A 37 -12.41 9.97 -1.96
CA GLY A 37 -12.17 8.66 -1.35
C GLY A 37 -13.47 8.04 -0.88
N GLU A 38 -13.64 6.74 -1.11
CA GLU A 38 -14.80 6.02 -0.62
C GLU A 38 -14.63 5.52 0.81
N PHE A 39 -15.64 5.79 1.63
CA PHE A 39 -15.62 5.54 3.08
C PHE A 39 -16.75 4.61 3.56
N SER A 40 -17.46 3.96 2.63
CA SER A 40 -18.40 2.91 3.01
C SER A 40 -17.69 1.73 3.70
N PRO A 41 -18.38 0.94 4.55
CA PRO A 41 -17.78 -0.24 5.17
C PRO A 41 -17.21 -1.24 4.14
N ALA A 42 -17.89 -1.41 3.00
CA ALA A 42 -17.41 -2.29 1.93
C ALA A 42 -16.08 -1.79 1.34
N ALA A 43 -15.96 -0.48 1.11
CA ALA A 43 -14.72 0.12 0.63
C ALA A 43 -13.58 -0.01 1.66
N GLN A 44 -13.88 0.08 2.96
CA GLN A 44 -12.85 -0.12 4.00
C GLN A 44 -12.36 -1.57 4.08
N VAL A 45 -13.24 -2.55 3.83
CA VAL A 45 -12.87 -3.96 3.72
C VAL A 45 -11.99 -4.18 2.49
N GLU A 46 -12.39 -3.66 1.33
CA GLU A 46 -11.63 -3.77 0.08
C GLU A 46 -10.22 -3.17 0.22
N LYS A 47 -10.09 -1.98 0.82
CA LYS A 47 -8.79 -1.37 1.17
C LYS A 47 -7.93 -2.27 2.03
N ASN A 48 -8.51 -2.88 3.08
CA ASN A 48 -7.78 -3.80 3.94
C ASN A 48 -7.32 -5.05 3.18
N ASP A 49 -8.18 -5.60 2.33
CA ASP A 49 -7.85 -6.78 1.53
C ASP A 49 -6.68 -6.49 0.56
N HIS A 50 -6.69 -5.34 -0.13
CA HIS A 50 -5.55 -4.91 -0.95
C HIS A 50 -4.24 -4.81 -0.16
N LEU A 51 -4.27 -4.21 1.04
CA LEU A 51 -3.11 -4.09 1.90
C LEU A 51 -2.56 -5.46 2.33
N LYS A 52 -3.45 -6.41 2.64
CA LYS A 52 -3.08 -7.77 3.05
C LYS A 52 -2.48 -8.57 1.90
N GLU A 53 -3.02 -8.43 0.70
CA GLU A 53 -2.48 -9.07 -0.50
C GLU A 53 -1.06 -8.56 -0.81
N LEU A 54 -0.85 -7.23 -0.77
CA LEU A 54 0.47 -6.62 -0.95
C LEU A 54 1.47 -7.07 0.13
N LEU A 55 1.03 -7.12 1.39
CA LEU A 55 1.87 -7.57 2.50
C LEU A 55 2.28 -9.03 2.33
N SER A 56 1.32 -9.90 1.99
CA SER A 56 1.59 -11.32 1.77
C SER A 56 2.57 -11.54 0.62
N GLU A 57 2.46 -10.80 -0.47
CA GLU A 57 3.39 -10.88 -1.60
C GLU A 57 4.79 -10.42 -1.20
N LEU A 58 4.90 -9.31 -0.45
CA LEU A 58 6.17 -8.77 0.03
C LEU A 58 6.85 -9.68 1.08
N GLU A 59 6.08 -10.39 1.90
CA GLU A 59 6.61 -11.34 2.88
C GLU A 59 7.06 -12.66 2.23
N ALA A 60 6.47 -13.03 1.09
CA ALA A 60 6.89 -14.19 0.31
C ALA A 60 8.13 -13.94 -0.57
N LEU A 61 8.48 -12.68 -0.83
CA LEU A 61 9.62 -12.31 -1.66
C LEU A 61 10.97 -12.62 -0.97
N SER A 62 11.82 -13.43 -1.62
CA SER A 62 13.22 -13.56 -1.21
C SER A 62 14.02 -12.34 -1.63
N LEU A 63 14.81 -11.81 -0.69
CA LEU A 63 15.73 -10.68 -0.88
C LEU A 63 17.19 -11.14 -0.79
N ASP A 64 17.44 -12.45 -0.92
CA ASP A 64 18.78 -12.99 -0.87
C ASP A 64 19.60 -12.53 -2.08
N GLY A 65 20.75 -11.91 -1.81
CA GLY A 65 21.60 -11.34 -2.86
C GLY A 65 21.17 -9.95 -3.35
N GLU A 66 20.04 -9.41 -2.85
CA GLU A 66 19.65 -8.03 -3.15
C GLU A 66 20.57 -7.01 -2.46
N PRO A 67 20.77 -5.82 -3.07
CA PRO A 67 21.55 -4.75 -2.46
C PRO A 67 20.88 -4.25 -1.17
N VAL A 68 21.68 -3.61 -0.30
CA VAL A 68 21.22 -3.16 1.02
C VAL A 68 20.06 -2.18 0.94
N GLU A 69 20.05 -1.31 -0.07
CA GLU A 69 19.02 -0.32 -0.33
C GLU A 69 17.66 -1.00 -0.57
N ALA A 70 17.62 -2.00 -1.45
CA ALA A 70 16.40 -2.75 -1.75
C ALA A 70 15.87 -3.50 -0.51
N ARG A 71 16.77 -3.99 0.35
CA ARG A 71 16.38 -4.63 1.62
C ARG A 71 15.81 -3.63 2.62
N ILE A 72 16.34 -2.41 2.65
CA ILE A 72 15.80 -1.31 3.48
C ILE A 72 14.42 -0.91 2.97
N ASP A 73 14.27 -0.71 1.66
CA ASP A 73 13.00 -0.32 1.05
C ASP A 73 11.91 -1.37 1.32
N ALA A 74 12.23 -2.65 1.14
CA ALA A 74 11.31 -3.74 1.47
C ALA A 74 10.94 -3.78 2.96
N ALA A 75 11.90 -3.52 3.85
CA ALA A 75 11.63 -3.47 5.29
C ALA A 75 10.72 -2.29 5.67
N ALA A 76 10.95 -1.12 5.08
CA ALA A 76 10.13 0.07 5.29
C ALA A 76 8.70 -0.15 4.78
N LEU A 77 8.54 -0.68 3.56
CA LEU A 77 7.23 -0.98 2.99
C LEU A 77 6.49 -2.02 3.83
N ARG A 78 7.17 -3.08 4.28
CA ARG A 78 6.58 -4.10 5.16
C ARG A 78 6.07 -3.49 6.46
N ALA A 79 6.83 -2.59 7.09
CA ALA A 79 6.40 -1.91 8.30
C ALA A 79 5.16 -1.03 8.05
N SER A 80 5.12 -0.30 6.94
CA SER A 80 3.98 0.54 6.55
C SER A 80 2.71 -0.28 6.30
N LEU A 81 2.80 -1.37 5.55
CA LEU A 81 1.67 -2.26 5.26
C LEU A 81 1.14 -2.92 6.54
N ARG A 82 2.03 -3.42 7.42
CA ARG A 82 1.62 -3.99 8.71
C ARG A 82 0.92 -2.97 9.60
N HIS A 83 1.41 -1.73 9.62
CA HIS A 83 0.76 -0.64 10.35
C HIS A 83 -0.64 -0.36 9.81
N SER A 84 -0.78 -0.30 8.49
CA SER A 84 -2.05 -0.01 7.83
C SER A 84 -3.08 -1.13 8.07
N VAL A 85 -2.70 -2.39 7.91
CA VAL A 85 -3.55 -3.55 8.25
C VAL A 85 -3.99 -3.49 9.72
N PHE A 86 -3.08 -3.17 10.65
CA PHE A 86 -3.42 -3.01 12.06
C PHE A 86 -4.43 -1.87 12.30
N GLN A 87 -4.30 -0.75 11.59
CA GLN A 87 -5.26 0.36 11.68
C GLN A 87 -6.67 -0.07 11.23
N HIS A 88 -6.76 -0.85 10.15
CA HIS A 88 -8.04 -1.36 9.63
C HIS A 88 -8.66 -2.45 10.53
N GLU A 89 -7.86 -3.39 11.05
CA GLU A 89 -8.40 -4.57 11.73
C GLU A 89 -8.59 -4.38 13.24
N VAL A 90 -7.68 -3.62 13.87
CA VAL A 90 -7.60 -3.52 15.34
C VAL A 90 -8.05 -2.15 15.84
N LEU A 91 -7.49 -1.06 15.30
CA LEU A 91 -7.87 0.29 15.76
C LEU A 91 -9.26 0.69 15.26
N ARG A 92 -9.63 0.28 14.04
CA ARG A 92 -10.92 0.56 13.40
C ARG A 92 -11.32 2.02 13.53
N THR A 93 -10.44 2.94 13.09
CA THR A 93 -10.60 4.40 13.23
C THR A 93 -11.87 5.01 12.60
N HIS A 94 -12.74 4.20 12.00
CA HIS A 94 -13.92 4.57 11.23
C HIS A 94 -15.21 3.85 11.69
N GLU A 95 -15.16 3.03 12.75
CA GLU A 95 -16.35 2.44 13.40
C GLU A 95 -16.86 3.31 14.57
#